data_AF-A0A507E117-F1
#
_entry.id   AF-A0A507E117-F1
#
_cell.length_a   1.000
_cell.length_b   1.000
_cell.length_c   1.000
_cell.angle_alpha   90.00
_cell.angle_beta   90.00
_cell.angle_gamma   90.00
#
_symmetry.space_group_name_H-M   'P 1'
#
loop_
_entity.id
_entity.type
_entity.pdbx_description
1 polymer ?
#
loop_
_entity_poly.entity_id
_entity_poly.type
_entity_poly.pdbx_seq_one_letter_code
_entity_poly.pdbx_strand_id
1 'polypeptide(L)'
;MSAGAPEARQAEASIEDRYFTPAEVELHNAPEDCWLSWLGYVYDLRPLIEERKGDPLLGPIVKNAGKDISHWFDKKTGDVASEEKLAAIQERYLAFNSHAKGYMWKRQGQLLDMSRTLEENGLPEERAQFESVGIDEDEWLPAVHLYFSDDLTVA
;
A
#
# COMPACT_ATOMS: atom_id res chain seq x y z
N MET A 1 -10.86 55.04 -19.75
CA MET A 1 -10.41 54.71 -18.39
C MET A 1 -10.96 53.34 -18.05
N SER A 2 -10.06 52.43 -17.64
CA SER A 2 -10.26 51.15 -16.93
C SER A 2 -11.28 50.12 -17.45
N ALA A 3 -11.05 48.82 -17.40
CA ALA A 3 -9.86 47.99 -17.26
C ALA A 3 -10.35 46.58 -17.66
N GLY A 4 -9.74 45.98 -18.68
CA GLY A 4 -10.01 44.58 -19.03
C GLY A 4 -9.48 43.68 -17.93
N ALA A 5 -10.31 42.77 -17.43
CA ALA A 5 -9.88 41.70 -16.55
C ALA A 5 -8.80 40.85 -17.26
N PRO A 6 -7.73 40.42 -16.59
CA PRO A 6 -6.77 39.53 -17.21
C PRO A 6 -7.41 38.14 -17.33
N GLU A 7 -7.57 37.68 -18.57
CA GLU A 7 -7.81 36.27 -18.89
C GLU A 7 -6.71 35.43 -18.23
N ALA A 8 -7.13 34.56 -17.31
CA ALA A 8 -6.27 33.55 -16.72
C ALA A 8 -5.79 32.62 -17.83
N ARG A 9 -4.56 32.86 -18.30
CA ARG A 9 -3.87 31.96 -19.21
C ARG A 9 -3.49 30.73 -18.39
N GLN A 10 -4.33 29.70 -18.44
CA GLN A 10 -3.98 28.37 -17.98
C GLN A 10 -2.78 27.92 -18.82
N ALA A 11 -1.62 27.83 -18.18
CA ALA A 11 -0.49 27.12 -18.73
C ALA A 11 -0.74 25.64 -18.48
N GLU A 12 -1.46 24.99 -19.39
CA GLU A 12 -1.48 23.54 -19.48
C GLU A 12 -0.07 23.10 -19.88
N ALA A 13 0.72 22.66 -18.89
CA ALA A 13 2.03 22.10 -19.13
C ALA A 13 1.85 20.84 -19.99
N SER A 14 2.34 20.89 -21.22
CA SER A 14 2.53 19.71 -22.05
C SER A 14 3.37 18.71 -21.27
N ILE A 15 2.79 17.54 -20.96
CA ILE A 15 3.56 16.39 -20.50
C ILE A 15 4.36 15.94 -21.72
N GLU A 16 5.52 16.54 -21.94
CA GLU A 16 6.56 15.89 -22.73
C GLU A 16 6.85 14.57 -22.02
N ASP A 17 6.88 13.46 -22.76
CA ASP A 17 7.31 12.15 -22.26
C ASP A 17 8.77 12.25 -21.79
N ARG A 18 8.94 12.75 -20.56
CA ARG A 18 10.22 12.90 -19.89
C ARG A 18 10.56 11.54 -19.32
N TYR A 19 11.54 10.90 -19.94
CA TYR A 19 12.14 9.69 -19.45
C TYR A 19 13.24 10.05 -18.45
N PHE A 20 13.34 9.26 -17.39
CA PHE A 20 14.38 9.38 -16.39
C PHE A 20 15.17 8.09 -16.32
N THR A 21 16.48 8.23 -16.18
CA THR A 21 17.38 7.13 -15.91
C THR A 21 17.36 6.78 -14.42
N PRO A 22 17.70 5.54 -14.03
CA PRO A 22 17.83 5.18 -12.63
C PRO A 22 18.79 6.08 -11.85
N ALA A 23 19.87 6.54 -12.50
CA ALA A 23 20.86 7.44 -11.90
C ALA A 23 20.27 8.83 -11.60
N GLU A 24 19.35 9.33 -12.43
CA GLU A 24 18.65 10.59 -12.16
C GLU A 24 17.68 10.44 -10.98
N VAL A 25 16.95 9.32 -10.92
CA VAL A 25 16.04 9.04 -9.78
C VAL A 25 16.82 8.93 -8.46
N GLU A 26 18.00 8.30 -8.48
CA GLU A 26 18.85 8.10 -7.28
C GLU A 26 19.32 9.40 -6.63
N LEU A 27 19.37 10.52 -7.38
CA LEU A 27 19.71 11.84 -6.84
C LEU A 27 18.62 12.39 -5.90
N HIS A 28 17.38 11.91 -6.03
CA HIS A 28 16.22 12.34 -5.26
C HIS A 28 15.91 11.35 -4.13
N ASN A 29 16.80 11.29 -3.14
CA ASN A 29 16.82 10.27 -2.09
C ASN A 29 16.59 10.79 -0.65
N ALA A 30 16.02 11.99 -0.50
CA ALA A 30 15.78 12.62 0.81
C ALA A 30 14.28 12.79 1.10
N PRO A 31 13.82 12.90 2.36
CA PRO A 31 12.40 13.13 2.66
C PRO A 31 11.84 14.40 2.00
N GLU A 32 12.64 15.47 1.99
CA GLU A 32 12.36 16.74 1.31
C GLU A 32 12.59 16.71 -0.20
N ASP A 33 13.20 15.64 -0.73
CA ASP A 33 13.41 15.39 -2.15
C ASP A 33 13.32 13.90 -2.49
N CYS A 34 12.11 13.34 -2.38
CA CYS A 34 11.88 11.89 -2.41
C CYS A 34 11.23 11.48 -3.71
N TRP A 35 12.00 10.86 -4.61
CA TRP A 35 11.44 10.20 -5.77
C TRP A 35 11.49 8.69 -5.59
N LEU A 36 10.51 7.99 -6.15
CA LEU A 36 10.53 6.55 -6.30
C LEU A 36 10.14 6.19 -7.72
N SER A 37 10.69 5.08 -8.22
CA SER A 37 10.17 4.46 -9.42
C SER A 37 9.43 3.17 -9.10
N TRP A 38 8.36 2.89 -9.82
CA TRP A 38 7.71 1.58 -9.82
C TRP A 38 6.94 1.34 -11.11
N LEU A 39 6.97 0.09 -11.57
CA LEU A 39 6.26 -0.39 -12.76
C LEU A 39 6.53 0.47 -14.01
N GLY A 40 7.75 1.00 -14.13
CA GLY A 40 8.21 1.81 -15.27
C GLY A 40 7.91 3.31 -15.17
N TYR A 41 7.31 3.77 -14.08
CA TYR A 41 6.98 5.18 -13.84
C TYR A 41 7.84 5.77 -12.72
N VAL A 42 8.07 7.09 -12.76
CA VAL A 42 8.79 7.85 -11.74
C VAL A 42 7.82 8.82 -11.09
N TYR A 43 7.83 8.85 -9.76
CA TYR A 43 6.92 9.64 -8.96
C TYR A 43 7.67 10.49 -7.96
N ASP A 44 7.29 11.77 -7.89
CA ASP A 44 7.70 12.70 -6.86
C ASP A 44 6.75 12.58 -5.66
N LEU A 45 7.26 12.03 -4.55
CA LEU A 45 6.48 11.78 -3.34
C LEU A 45 6.66 12.85 -2.26
N ARG A 46 7.39 13.93 -2.54
CA ARG A 46 7.52 15.06 -1.60
C ARG A 46 6.16 15.62 -1.16
N PRO A 47 5.16 15.82 -2.06
CA PRO A 47 3.86 16.34 -1.64
C PRO A 47 3.16 15.42 -0.63
N LEU A 48 3.25 14.11 -0.83
CA LEU A 48 2.67 13.10 0.06
C LEU A 48 3.37 13.08 1.43
N ILE A 49 4.70 13.18 1.44
CA ILE A 49 5.49 13.20 2.68
C ILE A 49 5.21 14.47 3.48
N GLU A 50 5.05 15.61 2.81
CA GLU A 50 4.71 16.88 3.45
C GLU A 50 3.29 16.86 4.04
N GLU A 51 2.31 16.35 3.29
CA GLU A 51 0.93 16.21 3.73
C GLU A 51 0.80 15.31 4.96
N ARG A 52 1.53 14.19 4.99
CA ARG A 52 1.44 13.17 6.05
C ARG A 52 2.66 13.17 6.98
N LYS A 53 3.25 14.35 7.21
CA LYS A 53 4.50 14.47 7.97
C LYS A 53 4.39 13.86 9.37
N GLY A 54 5.32 12.95 9.68
CA GLY A 54 5.37 12.24 10.97
C GLY A 54 4.53 10.97 11.03
N ASP A 55 3.81 10.61 9.96
CA ASP A 55 3.12 9.33 9.86
C ASP A 55 4.15 8.18 9.78
N PRO A 56 4.13 7.21 10.73
CA PRO A 56 5.06 6.09 10.71
C PRO A 56 4.93 5.21 9.45
N LEU A 57 3.78 5.25 8.75
CA LEU A 57 3.57 4.50 7.51
C LEU A 57 4.41 5.02 6.33
N LEU A 58 4.93 6.25 6.41
CA LEU A 58 5.85 6.78 5.41
C LEU A 58 7.28 6.23 5.56
N GLY A 59 7.62 5.62 6.71
CA GLY A 59 8.97 5.14 7.01
C GLY A 59 9.59 4.26 5.91
N PRO A 60 8.89 3.24 5.39
CA PRO A 60 9.38 2.42 4.28
C PRO A 60 9.61 3.20 2.99
N ILE A 61 8.70 4.12 2.64
CA ILE A 61 8.78 4.96 1.44
C ILE A 61 10.03 5.85 1.52
N VAL A 62 10.18 6.60 2.62
CA VAL A 62 11.31 7.51 2.85
C VAL A 62 12.64 6.75 2.86
N LYS A 63 12.70 5.57 3.49
CA LYS A 63 13.93 4.75 3.55
C LYS A 63 14.37 4.23 2.17
N ASN A 64 13.46 4.18 1.20
CA ASN A 64 13.75 3.72 -0.15
C ASN A 64 13.79 4.83 -1.19
N ALA A 65 13.73 6.11 -0.77
CA ALA A 65 13.87 7.25 -1.66
C ALA A 65 15.05 7.09 -2.64
N GLY A 66 14.84 7.48 -3.88
CA GLY A 66 15.76 7.34 -5.01
C GLY A 66 15.86 5.94 -5.61
N LYS A 67 14.96 5.01 -5.26
CA LYS A 67 15.04 3.60 -5.71
C LYS A 67 13.81 3.15 -6.51
N ASP A 68 14.01 2.04 -7.22
CA ASP A 68 12.93 1.25 -7.82
C ASP A 68 12.31 0.30 -6.80
N ILE A 69 11.04 0.53 -6.48
CA ILE A 69 10.23 -0.29 -5.59
C ILE A 69 9.24 -1.16 -6.36
N SER A 70 9.45 -1.40 -7.67
CA SER A 70 8.58 -2.28 -8.48
C SER A 70 8.36 -3.66 -7.87
N HIS A 71 9.31 -4.17 -7.08
CA HIS A 71 9.19 -5.45 -6.39
C HIS A 71 8.18 -5.46 -5.24
N TRP A 72 7.67 -4.31 -4.81
CA TRP A 72 6.59 -4.22 -3.82
C TRP A 72 5.23 -4.53 -4.42
N PHE A 73 5.13 -4.49 -5.75
CA PHE A 73 3.87 -4.62 -6.46
C PHE A 73 3.88 -5.87 -7.34
N ASP A 74 2.72 -6.48 -7.49
CA ASP A 74 2.51 -7.46 -8.54
C ASP A 74 2.60 -6.78 -9.91
N LYS A 75 3.30 -7.43 -10.86
CA LYS A 75 3.57 -6.84 -12.18
C LYS A 75 2.35 -6.78 -13.09
N LYS A 76 1.33 -7.60 -12.84
CA LYS A 76 0.11 -7.69 -13.66
C LYS A 76 -0.99 -6.80 -13.10
N THR A 77 -1.23 -6.86 -11.80
CA THR A 77 -2.33 -6.13 -11.15
C THR A 77 -1.92 -4.76 -10.64
N GLY A 78 -0.63 -4.55 -10.32
CA GLY A 78 -0.15 -3.33 -9.68
C GLY A 78 -0.48 -3.24 -8.19
N ASP A 79 -1.11 -4.27 -7.61
CA ASP A 79 -1.40 -4.36 -6.19
C ASP A 79 -0.14 -4.65 -5.38
N VAL A 80 -0.12 -4.26 -4.11
CA VAL A 80 0.97 -4.63 -3.19
C VAL A 80 1.01 -6.14 -3.03
N ALA A 81 2.21 -6.73 -3.13
CA ALA A 81 2.40 -8.18 -3.08
C ALA A 81 1.68 -8.79 -1.87
N SER A 82 0.69 -9.63 -2.15
CA SER A 82 -0.20 -10.30 -1.18
C SER A 82 0.47 -11.51 -0.50
N GLU A 83 1.72 -11.81 -0.83
CA GLU A 83 2.55 -12.90 -0.26
C GLU A 83 2.94 -12.69 1.22
N GLU A 84 2.33 -11.74 1.89
CA GLU A 84 2.69 -11.43 3.25
C GLU A 84 2.12 -12.46 4.23
N LYS A 85 2.97 -12.88 5.17
CA LYS A 85 2.56 -13.76 6.27
C LYS A 85 1.53 -13.07 7.16
N LEU A 86 0.57 -13.85 7.67
CA LEU A 86 -0.45 -13.35 8.59
C LEU A 86 0.14 -12.65 9.82
N ALA A 87 1.32 -13.07 10.29
CA ALA A 87 2.04 -12.41 11.38
C ALA A 87 2.29 -10.92 11.12
N ALA A 88 2.67 -10.55 9.89
CA ALA A 88 2.93 -9.15 9.57
C ALA A 88 1.63 -8.35 9.38
N ILE A 89 0.55 -9.01 8.95
CA ILE A 89 -0.82 -8.44 9.00
C ILE A 89 -1.22 -8.13 10.45
N GLN A 90 -0.96 -9.05 11.39
CA GLN A 90 -1.20 -8.83 12.82
C GLN A 90 -0.35 -7.69 13.37
N GLU A 91 0.92 -7.57 12.97
CA GLU A 91 1.79 -6.48 13.40
C GLU A 91 1.26 -5.11 12.98
N ARG A 92 0.73 -4.97 11.76
CA ARG A 92 0.06 -3.73 11.36
C ARG A 92 -1.24 -3.49 12.12
N TYR A 93 -2.02 -4.55 12.34
CA TYR A 93 -3.28 -4.45 13.06
C TYR A 93 -3.12 -4.07 14.54
N LEU A 94 -1.94 -4.33 15.15
CA LEU A 94 -1.62 -3.89 16.51
C LEU A 94 -1.73 -2.37 16.71
N ALA A 95 -1.56 -1.57 15.65
CA ALA A 95 -1.75 -0.12 15.71
C ALA A 95 -3.21 0.27 16.06
N PHE A 96 -4.17 -0.58 15.71
CA PHE A 96 -5.61 -0.38 15.97
C PHE A 96 -6.07 -1.16 17.20
N ASN A 97 -5.45 -2.32 17.47
CA ASN A 97 -5.78 -3.16 18.62
C ASN A 97 -4.51 -3.74 19.25
N SER A 98 -4.04 -3.13 20.34
CA SER A 98 -2.85 -3.55 21.09
C SER A 98 -2.92 -4.99 21.64
N HIS A 99 -4.12 -5.58 21.69
CA HIS A 99 -4.36 -6.95 22.14
C HIS A 99 -4.50 -7.95 20.99
N ALA A 100 -4.25 -7.55 19.73
CA ALA A 100 -4.40 -8.41 18.54
C ALA A 100 -3.61 -9.74 18.59
N LYS A 101 -2.55 -9.79 19.41
CA LYS A 101 -1.75 -11.01 19.69
C LYS A 101 -2.50 -12.07 20.50
N GLY A 102 -3.47 -11.67 21.33
CA GLY A 102 -4.30 -12.55 22.15
C GLY A 102 -5.63 -12.94 21.49
N TYR A 103 -5.78 -12.72 20.18
CA TYR A 103 -6.98 -13.10 19.45
C TYR A 103 -6.72 -14.34 18.60
N MET A 104 -7.76 -15.15 18.41
CA MET A 104 -7.78 -16.21 17.40
C MET A 104 -8.26 -15.65 16.08
N TRP A 105 -7.41 -15.75 15.05
CA TRP A 105 -7.70 -15.28 13.70
C TRP A 105 -8.30 -16.43 12.89
N LYS A 106 -9.53 -16.24 12.38
CA LYS A 106 -10.28 -17.28 11.67
C LYS A 106 -10.89 -16.78 10.36
N ARG A 107 -11.08 -17.69 9.41
CA ARG A 107 -11.90 -17.48 8.21
C ARG A 107 -12.83 -18.65 8.03
N GLN A 108 -14.13 -18.38 7.80
CA GLN A 108 -15.13 -19.44 7.53
C GLN A 108 -15.07 -20.60 8.56
N GLY A 109 -14.75 -20.28 9.82
CA GLY A 109 -14.62 -21.25 10.90
C GLY A 109 -13.24 -21.92 11.04
N GLN A 110 -12.35 -21.80 10.07
CA GLN A 110 -10.99 -22.36 10.12
C GLN A 110 -10.02 -21.40 10.80
N LEU A 111 -9.14 -21.96 11.65
CA LEU A 111 -8.07 -21.21 12.31
C LEU A 111 -6.92 -20.97 11.32
N LEU A 112 -6.45 -19.74 11.24
CA LEU A 112 -5.38 -19.34 10.34
C LEU A 112 -4.01 -19.50 11.04
N ASP A 113 -3.03 -20.01 10.31
CA ASP A 113 -1.63 -20.13 10.73
C ASP A 113 -0.90 -18.81 10.49
N MET A 114 -0.39 -18.22 11.57
CA MET A 114 0.28 -16.92 11.52
C MET A 114 1.61 -16.94 10.75
N SER A 115 2.22 -18.12 10.58
CA SER A 115 3.49 -18.28 9.86
C SER A 115 3.33 -18.34 8.34
N ARG A 116 2.10 -18.45 7.87
CA ARG A 116 1.71 -18.64 6.47
C ARG A 116 1.07 -17.39 5.87
N THR A 117 1.07 -17.30 4.55
CA THR A 117 0.34 -16.27 3.81
C THR A 117 -1.16 -16.50 3.85
N LEU A 118 -1.95 -15.54 3.36
CA LEU A 118 -3.40 -15.75 3.18
C LEU A 118 -3.65 -16.94 2.23
N GLU A 119 -2.98 -16.97 1.08
CA GLU A 119 -3.13 -18.03 0.09
C GLU A 119 -2.79 -19.42 0.65
N GLU A 120 -1.68 -19.54 1.39
CA GLU A 120 -1.27 -20.79 2.05
C GLU A 120 -2.22 -21.24 3.18
N ASN A 121 -3.01 -20.32 3.71
CA ASN A 121 -4.11 -20.59 4.63
C ASN A 121 -5.43 -20.93 3.92
N GLY A 122 -5.41 -21.09 2.59
CA GLY A 122 -6.60 -21.39 1.79
C GLY A 122 -7.46 -20.16 1.49
N LEU A 123 -6.88 -18.96 1.53
CA LEU A 123 -7.49 -17.71 1.10
C LEU A 123 -6.87 -17.28 -0.23
N PRO A 124 -7.23 -17.92 -1.35
CA PRO A 124 -6.68 -17.57 -2.64
C PRO A 124 -7.10 -16.16 -3.04
N GLU A 125 -6.30 -15.55 -3.91
CA GLU A 125 -6.68 -14.32 -4.58
C GLU A 125 -7.80 -14.62 -5.60
N GLU A 126 -9.02 -14.17 -5.29
CA GLU A 126 -10.20 -14.44 -6.12
C GLU A 126 -10.50 -13.28 -7.10
N ARG A 127 -9.68 -12.21 -7.11
CA ARG A 127 -9.89 -10.99 -7.90
C ARG A 127 -10.12 -11.27 -9.38
N ALA A 128 -9.26 -12.07 -10.00
CA ALA A 128 -9.37 -12.42 -11.42
C ALA A 128 -10.68 -13.15 -11.76
N GLN A 129 -11.24 -13.91 -10.81
CA GLN A 129 -12.55 -14.54 -11.00
C GLN A 129 -13.66 -13.49 -10.94
N PHE A 130 -13.63 -12.56 -9.98
CA PHE A 130 -14.61 -11.49 -9.84
C PHE A 130 -14.64 -10.58 -11.06
N GLU A 131 -13.48 -10.17 -11.58
CA GLU A 131 -13.38 -9.38 -12.81
C GLU A 131 -14.02 -10.12 -13.99
N SER A 132 -13.75 -11.42 -14.13
CA SER A 132 -14.27 -12.22 -15.24
C SER A 132 -15.80 -12.35 -15.24
N VAL A 133 -16.44 -12.23 -14.07
CA VAL A 133 -17.91 -12.29 -13.92
C VAL A 133 -18.54 -10.92 -13.73
N GLY A 134 -17.75 -9.84 -13.78
CA GLY A 134 -18.22 -8.46 -13.65
C GLY A 134 -18.72 -8.08 -12.26
N ILE A 135 -18.20 -8.73 -11.21
CA ILE A 135 -18.45 -8.34 -9.82
C ILE A 135 -17.52 -7.17 -9.49
N ASP A 136 -18.10 -6.09 -8.94
CA ASP A 136 -17.32 -4.97 -8.44
C ASP A 136 -16.47 -5.41 -7.25
N GLU A 137 -15.17 -5.12 -7.32
CA GLU A 137 -14.17 -5.58 -6.37
C GLU A 137 -14.37 -4.94 -4.98
N ASP A 138 -14.96 -3.75 -4.94
CA ASP A 138 -15.30 -3.06 -3.69
C ASP A 138 -16.51 -3.70 -2.98
N GLU A 139 -17.33 -4.47 -3.69
CA GLU A 139 -18.48 -5.18 -3.10
C GLU A 139 -18.07 -6.47 -2.38
N TRP A 140 -16.89 -7.03 -2.68
CA TRP A 140 -16.42 -8.29 -2.09
C TRP A 140 -15.06 -8.17 -1.42
N LEU A 141 -15.07 -7.75 -0.15
CA LEU A 141 -13.87 -7.76 0.68
C LEU A 141 -13.75 -9.06 1.49
N PRO A 142 -12.64 -9.81 1.36
CA PRO A 142 -12.39 -11.00 2.16
C PRO A 142 -12.33 -10.71 3.66
N ALA A 143 -13.28 -11.24 4.44
CA ALA A 143 -13.36 -10.98 5.89
C ALA A 143 -12.59 -12.00 6.74
N VAL A 144 -11.63 -11.53 7.54
CA VAL A 144 -11.00 -12.32 8.63
C VAL A 144 -11.70 -11.97 9.94
N HIS A 145 -12.13 -13.00 10.67
CA HIS A 145 -12.85 -12.87 11.93
C HIS A 145 -11.87 -13.05 13.09
N LEU A 146 -11.87 -12.10 14.02
CA LEU A 146 -11.04 -12.16 15.22
C LEU A 146 -11.93 -12.50 16.42
N TYR A 147 -11.54 -13.54 17.15
CA TYR A 147 -12.21 -13.97 18.37
C TYR A 147 -11.29 -13.75 19.55
N PHE A 148 -11.82 -13.17 20.63
CA PHE A 148 -11.11 -13.17 21.91
C PHE A 148 -10.88 -14.62 22.34
N SER A 149 -9.63 -15.05 22.53
CA SER A 149 -9.37 -16.27 23.27
C SER A 149 -9.46 -15.93 24.74
N ASP A 150 -10.45 -16.51 25.43
CA ASP A 150 -10.51 -16.52 26.90
C ASP A 150 -9.49 -17.55 27.42
N ASP A 151 -8.21 -17.36 27.09
CA ASP A 151 -7.14 -18.05 27.79
C ASP A 151 -6.89 -17.32 29.12
N LEU A 152 -7.76 -17.60 30.09
CA LEU A 152 -7.40 -17.48 31.50
C LEU A 152 -6.22 -18.42 31.80
N THR A 153 -5.01 -18.10 31.35
CA THR A 153 -3.82 -18.55 32.06
C THR A 153 -3.67 -17.66 33.27
N VAL A 154 -4.29 -18.10 34.37
CA VAL A 154 -3.95 -17.65 35.71
C VAL A 154 -2.44 -17.80 35.92
N ALA A 155 -1.77 -16.69 36.19
CA ALA A 155 -0.60 -16.60 37.07
C ALA A 155 -0.47 -15.17 37.60
#